data_AF-A0A4V3D9F0-F1
#
_entry.id   AF-A0A4V3D9F0-F1
#
_cell.length_a   1.000
_cell.length_b   1.000
_cell.length_c   1.000
_cell.angle_alpha   90.00
_cell.angle_beta   90.00
_cell.angle_gamma   90.00
#
_symmetry.space_group_name_H-M   'P 1'
#
loop_
_entity.id
_entity.type
_entity.pdbx_description
1 polymer ?
#
loop_
_entity_poly.entity_id
_entity_poly.type
_entity_poly.pdbx_seq_one_letter_code
_entity_poly.pdbx_strand_id
1 'polypeptide(L)'
;MPIRPQNLATMSATIAGAASSAANRRPGAGPVTVVFETGYRQVVEGPTGRPLAHGQGGIVALETGEDTRHTLFAGATCHPTLLLRSGRGPAAFEVPVRAGSIKIG
;
A
#
# COMPACT_ATOMS: atom_id res chain seq x y z
N MET A 1 -3.34 35.82 -38.77
CA MET A 1 -3.74 34.72 -37.87
C MET A 1 -4.47 33.66 -38.66
N PRO A 2 -3.97 32.42 -38.65
CA PRO A 2 -4.79 31.30 -38.16
C PRO A 2 -3.99 30.39 -37.21
N ILE A 3 -4.56 30.07 -36.05
CA ILE A 3 -3.99 29.08 -35.12
C ILE A 3 -4.50 27.71 -35.58
N ARG A 4 -3.60 26.83 -36.03
CA ARG A 4 -3.89 25.42 -36.27
C ARG A 4 -3.55 24.66 -34.99
N PRO A 5 -4.50 24.00 -34.30
CA PRO A 5 -4.16 23.13 -33.18
C PRO A 5 -3.53 21.85 -33.71
N GLN A 6 -2.21 21.76 -33.61
CA GLN A 6 -1.44 20.52 -33.72
C GLN A 6 -1.08 20.11 -32.30
N ASN A 7 -1.85 19.19 -31.71
CA ASN A 7 -1.46 18.31 -30.60
C ASN A 7 -2.71 17.85 -29.85
N LEU A 8 -3.21 16.66 -30.19
CA LEU A 8 -4.20 15.93 -29.40
C LEU A 8 -3.83 14.44 -29.36
N ALA A 9 -2.54 14.16 -29.14
CA ALA A 9 -2.03 12.80 -28.95
C ALA A 9 -0.89 12.79 -27.92
N THR A 10 -1.13 13.35 -26.74
CA THR A 10 -0.24 13.18 -25.59
C THR A 10 -1.10 12.84 -24.39
N MET A 11 -0.63 11.86 -23.62
CA MET A 11 -1.12 11.44 -22.29
C MET A 11 -2.10 10.26 -22.29
N SER A 12 -1.62 9.09 -22.74
CA SER A 12 -2.13 7.80 -22.28
C SER A 12 -1.05 6.73 -22.39
N ALA A 13 -0.05 6.76 -21.50
CA ALA A 13 0.82 5.60 -21.22
C ALA A 13 1.74 5.88 -20.02
N THR A 14 1.22 5.85 -18.79
CA THR A 14 2.08 5.74 -17.60
C THR A 14 1.48 4.80 -16.56
N ILE A 15 1.29 3.53 -16.94
CA ILE A 15 1.01 2.45 -15.97
C ILE A 15 1.75 1.19 -16.44
N ALA A 16 3.08 1.19 -16.34
CA ALA A 16 3.89 -0.02 -16.57
C ALA A 16 5.23 0.03 -15.81
N GLY A 17 5.24 0.65 -14.63
CA GLY A 17 6.45 0.80 -13.80
C GLY A 17 6.33 0.09 -12.46
N ALA A 18 5.93 -1.19 -12.42
CA ALA A 18 5.86 -1.93 -11.15
C ALA A 18 6.24 -3.42 -11.24
N ALA A 19 6.79 -3.90 -12.36
CA ALA A 19 7.12 -5.32 -12.51
C ALA A 19 8.58 -5.70 -12.16
N SER A 20 9.42 -4.74 -11.78
CA SER A 20 10.87 -4.97 -11.66
C SER A 20 11.36 -4.91 -10.21
N SER A 21 10.84 -5.77 -9.34
CA SER A 21 11.44 -6.04 -8.02
C SER A 21 11.01 -7.43 -7.49
N ALA A 22 11.02 -8.42 -8.38
CA ALA A 22 10.71 -9.82 -8.05
C ALA A 22 11.95 -10.65 -7.66
N ALA A 23 13.17 -10.12 -7.76
CA ALA A 23 14.39 -10.95 -7.77
C ALA A 23 15.04 -11.24 -6.40
N ASN A 24 14.47 -10.80 -5.26
CA ASN A 24 15.07 -11.12 -3.95
C ASN A 24 14.05 -11.23 -2.79
N ARG A 25 12.84 -11.72 -3.06
CA ARG A 25 11.84 -11.89 -2.00
C ARG A 25 12.04 -13.23 -1.30
N ARG A 26 12.28 -13.18 0.02
CA ARG A 26 12.09 -14.35 0.89
C ARG A 26 10.66 -14.89 0.68
N PRO A 27 10.46 -16.22 0.70
CA PRO A 27 9.12 -16.81 0.68
C PRO A 27 8.26 -16.16 1.77
N GLY A 28 7.15 -15.51 1.39
CA GLY A 28 6.25 -14.80 2.30
C GLY A 28 6.40 -13.28 2.36
N ALA A 29 7.54 -12.68 1.98
CA ALA A 29 7.74 -11.23 2.05
C ALA A 29 7.35 -10.51 0.74
N GLY A 30 6.08 -10.64 0.36
CA GLY A 30 5.49 -9.90 -0.78
C GLY A 30 5.24 -8.44 -0.45
N PRO A 31 5.12 -7.55 -1.47
CA PRO A 31 4.62 -6.20 -1.25
C PRO A 31 3.18 -6.26 -0.71
N VAL A 32 2.81 -5.25 0.09
CA VAL A 32 1.44 -5.05 0.58
C VAL A 32 0.94 -3.72 0.04
N THR A 33 -0.18 -3.73 -0.65
CA THR A 33 -0.88 -2.51 -1.06
C THR A 33 -1.93 -2.18 -0.01
N VAL A 34 -1.79 -1.03 0.63
CA VAL A 34 -2.73 -0.49 1.61
C VAL A 34 -3.72 0.40 0.87
N VAL A 35 -5.01 0.07 0.97
CA VAL A 35 -6.11 0.84 0.37
C VAL A 35 -6.82 1.62 1.45
N PHE A 36 -6.91 2.93 1.25
CA PHE A 36 -7.49 3.87 2.22
C PHE A 36 -8.93 4.28 1.84
N GLU A 37 -9.67 4.86 2.79
CA GLU A 37 -11.04 5.36 2.58
C GLU A 37 -11.15 6.35 1.41
N THR A 38 -10.12 7.17 1.17
CA THR A 38 -10.10 8.12 0.04
C THR A 38 -9.90 7.44 -1.33
N GLY A 39 -9.66 6.13 -1.35
CA GLY A 39 -9.20 5.41 -2.53
C GLY A 39 -7.70 5.55 -2.81
N TYR A 40 -6.96 6.30 -1.98
CA TYR A 40 -5.50 6.34 -2.06
C TYR A 40 -4.92 4.94 -1.82
N ARG A 41 -3.85 4.61 -2.54
CA ARG A 41 -3.18 3.31 -2.47
C ARG A 41 -1.71 3.53 -2.18
N GLN A 42 -1.22 2.90 -1.12
CA GLN A 42 0.19 2.94 -0.75
C GLN A 42 0.78 1.53 -0.85
N VAL A 43 1.79 1.35 -1.71
CA VAL A 43 2.55 0.11 -1.77
C VAL A 43 3.64 0.16 -0.72
N VAL A 44 3.70 -0.88 0.10
CA VAL A 44 4.72 -1.06 1.15
C VAL A 44 5.54 -2.30 0.82
N GLU A 45 6.86 -2.12 0.85
CA GLU A 45 7.83 -3.16 0.52
C GLU A 45 8.84 -3.35 1.66
N GLY A 46 9.32 -4.60 1.79
CA GLY A 46 10.37 -4.98 2.72
C GLY A 46 9.87 -5.28 4.14
N PRO A 47 10.64 -6.05 4.94
CA PRO A 47 10.19 -6.59 6.23
C PRO A 47 10.24 -5.59 7.41
N THR A 48 10.64 -4.35 7.13
CA THR A 48 10.78 -3.30 8.14
C THR A 48 9.45 -2.61 8.40
N GLY A 49 9.29 -2.04 9.59
CA GLY A 49 8.19 -1.12 9.88
C GLY A 49 8.24 0.09 8.93
N ARG A 50 7.09 0.44 8.36
CA ARG A 50 6.93 1.56 7.45
C ARG A 50 5.76 2.43 7.90
N PRO A 51 5.92 3.76 7.92
CA PRO A 51 4.81 4.67 8.20
C PRO A 51 3.80 4.63 7.06
N LEU A 52 2.53 4.83 7.41
CA LEU A 52 1.43 4.95 6.46
C LEU A 52 1.11 6.42 6.18
N ALA A 53 0.55 6.66 5.00
CA ALA A 53 0.14 7.99 4.58
C ALA A 53 -0.90 8.58 5.55
N HIS A 54 -0.68 9.82 5.95
CA HIS A 54 -1.61 10.56 6.80
C HIS A 54 -2.65 11.30 5.95
N GLY A 55 -3.79 11.64 6.56
CA GLY A 55 -4.86 12.42 5.91
C GLY A 55 -5.69 11.64 4.88
N GLN A 56 -5.47 10.33 4.71
CA GLN A 56 -6.19 9.49 3.76
C GLN A 56 -7.38 8.73 4.37
N GLY A 57 -7.75 9.05 5.61
CA GLY A 57 -8.75 8.28 6.33
C GLY A 57 -8.18 7.03 6.99
N GLY A 58 -9.02 6.03 7.22
CA GLY A 58 -8.66 4.70 7.67
C GLY A 58 -8.35 3.75 6.51
N ILE A 59 -7.83 2.58 6.85
CA ILE A 59 -7.55 1.50 5.91
C ILE A 59 -8.83 0.68 5.74
N VAL A 60 -9.22 0.43 4.49
CA VAL A 60 -10.40 -0.36 4.12
C VAL A 60 -10.02 -1.72 3.52
N ALA A 61 -8.80 -1.85 2.98
CA ALA A 61 -8.29 -3.13 2.52
C ALA A 61 -6.75 -3.20 2.53
N LEU A 62 -6.24 -4.43 2.62
CA LEU A 62 -4.86 -4.80 2.35
C LEU A 62 -4.87 -5.82 1.21
N GLU A 63 -4.16 -5.52 0.14
CA GLU A 63 -3.97 -6.42 -0.97
C GLU A 63 -2.54 -6.93 -0.95
N THR A 64 -2.36 -8.24 -0.92
CA THR A 64 -1.04 -8.87 -0.85
C THR A 64 -1.12 -10.31 -1.31
N GLY A 65 0.00 -11.02 -1.36
CA GLY A 65 0.01 -12.46 -1.64
C GLY A 65 -0.55 -13.25 -0.45
N GLU A 66 -1.18 -14.40 -0.71
CA GLU A 66 -1.84 -15.27 0.28
C GLU A 66 -0.97 -15.56 1.53
N ASP A 67 0.34 -15.73 1.33
CA ASP A 67 1.27 -16.07 2.40
C ASP A 67 1.91 -14.88 3.11
N THR A 68 1.61 -13.64 2.70
CA THR A 68 2.29 -12.45 3.21
C THR A 68 1.75 -11.99 4.55
N ARG A 69 2.63 -11.99 5.55
CA ARG A 69 2.30 -11.57 6.90
C ARG A 69 2.39 -10.05 7.01
N HIS A 70 1.44 -9.49 7.75
CA HIS A 70 1.41 -8.06 8.01
C HIS A 70 0.95 -7.79 9.43
N THR A 71 1.36 -6.65 9.98
CA THR A 71 0.89 -6.16 11.29
C THR A 71 0.71 -4.66 11.22
N LEU A 72 -0.47 -4.19 11.62
CA LEU A 72 -0.86 -2.79 11.68
C LEU A 72 -0.70 -2.26 13.11
N PHE A 73 -0.19 -1.04 13.21
CA PHE A 73 0.02 -0.34 14.48
C PHE A 73 -0.62 1.04 14.45
N ALA A 74 -1.15 1.50 15.58
CA ALA A 74 -1.80 2.81 15.71
C ALA A 74 -0.83 3.99 15.53
N GLY A 75 0.41 3.83 15.98
CA GLY A 75 1.45 4.86 15.90
C GLY A 75 2.25 4.84 14.59
N ALA A 76 3.04 5.88 14.38
CA ALA A 76 4.00 5.97 13.27
C ALA A 76 5.17 4.97 13.39
N THR A 77 5.34 4.35 14.56
CA THR A 77 6.33 3.32 14.84
C THR A 77 5.66 1.97 15.15
N CYS A 78 6.32 0.88 14.77
CA CYS A 78 5.84 -0.48 15.00
C CYS A 78 6.13 -0.96 16.43
N HIS A 79 5.51 -0.33 17.43
CA HIS A 79 5.66 -0.68 18.84
C HIS A 79 4.59 -1.72 19.26
N PRO A 80 4.94 -2.80 19.98
CA PRO A 80 3.99 -3.86 20.35
C PRO A 80 2.75 -3.40 21.12
N THR A 81 2.87 -2.37 21.97
CA THR A 81 1.74 -1.81 22.73
C THR A 81 0.74 -1.04 21.86
N LEU A 82 1.12 -0.70 20.62
CA LEU A 82 0.27 -0.01 19.65
C LEU A 82 -0.28 -0.97 18.59
N LEU A 83 -0.15 -2.29 18.78
CA LEU A 83 -0.64 -3.29 17.84
C LEU A 83 -2.17 -3.20 17.73
N LEU A 84 -2.64 -3.05 16.49
CA LEU A 84 -4.07 -3.05 16.18
C LEU A 84 -4.52 -4.40 15.66
N ARG A 85 -3.77 -4.96 14.71
CA ARG A 85 -4.11 -6.21 14.05
C ARG A 85 -2.88 -6.84 13.45
N SER A 86 -2.78 -8.16 13.53
CA SER A 86 -1.86 -8.96 12.71
C SER A 86 -2.66 -9.90 11.81
N GLY A 87 -2.09 -10.25 10.67
CA GLY A 87 -2.76 -11.06 9.68
C GLY A 87 -1.81 -11.65 8.66
N ARG A 88 -2.37 -12.47 7.78
CA ARG A 88 -1.70 -13.09 6.65
C ARG A 88 -2.63 -13.06 5.45
N GLY A 89 -2.09 -12.78 4.27
CA GLY A 89 -2.86 -12.70 3.05
C GLY A 89 -3.67 -11.41 2.91
N PRO A 90 -4.52 -11.32 1.88
CA PRO A 90 -5.43 -10.19 1.69
C PRO A 90 -6.39 -10.00 2.87
N ALA A 91 -6.80 -8.77 3.13
CA ALA A 91 -7.80 -8.47 4.14
C ALA A 91 -8.69 -7.30 3.71
N ALA A 92 -10.00 -7.44 3.90
CA ALA A 92 -10.96 -6.34 3.82
C ALA A 92 -11.47 -6.00 5.22
N PHE A 93 -11.83 -4.73 5.44
CA PHE A 93 -12.31 -4.24 6.72
C PHE A 93 -13.69 -3.60 6.54
N GLU A 94 -14.68 -4.10 7.27
CA GLU A 94 -16.02 -3.50 7.31
C GLU A 94 -16.00 -2.12 7.99
N VAL A 95 -15.13 -1.96 8.98
CA VAL A 95 -14.89 -0.69 9.69
C VAL A 95 -13.47 -0.21 9.39
N PRO A 96 -13.28 1.03 8.90
CA PRO A 96 -11.95 1.56 8.56
C PRO A 96 -10.98 1.54 9.75
N VAL A 97 -9.78 0.98 9.52
CA VAL A 97 -8.75 0.86 10.56
C VAL A 97 -7.81 2.06 10.54
N ARG A 98 -7.73 2.78 11.67
CA ARG A 98 -6.83 3.94 11.84
C ARG A 98 -5.43 3.47 12.29
N ALA A 99 -4.62 3.02 11.34
CA ALA A 99 -3.23 2.65 11.59
C ALA A 99 -2.26 3.75 11.08
N GLY A 100 -1.19 3.99 11.84
CA GLY A 100 -0.12 4.93 11.50
C GLY A 100 1.10 4.25 10.88
N SER A 101 1.26 2.93 11.07
CA SER A 101 2.35 2.16 10.47
C SER A 101 1.98 0.70 10.24
N ILE A 102 2.72 0.05 9.35
CA ILE A 102 2.61 -1.36 9.03
C ILE A 102 4.00 -2.02 9.05
N LYS A 103 4.07 -3.26 9.51
CA LYS A 103 5.24 -4.13 9.39
C LYS A 103 4.89 -5.35 8.55
N ILE A 104 5.70 -5.66 7.55
CA ILE A 104 5.59 -6.87 6.73
C ILE A 104 6.52 -7.94 7.34
N GLY A 105 6.04 -9.18 7.42
CA GLY A 105 6.72 -10.29 8.09
C GLY A 105 7.11 -11.43 7.16
#